data_AF-A0A3M8CNK1-F1
#
_entry.id   AF-A0A3M8CNK1-F1
#
_cell.length_a   1.000
_cell.length_b   1.000
_cell.length_c   1.000
_cell.angle_alpha   90.00
_cell.angle_beta   90.00
_cell.angle_gamma   90.00
#
_symmetry.space_group_name_H-M   'P 1'
#
loop_
_entity.id
_entity.type
_entity.pdbx_description
1 polymer ?
#
loop_
_entity_poly.entity_id
_entity_poly.type
_entity_poly.pdbx_seq_one_letter_code
_entity_poly.pdbx_strand_id
1 'polypeptide(L)'
;MLSIIVLALDTLCLALILGGGIILAACVRPFLLRISSASGNPELITSVEHLSIQSWNRYNLYGMGGSVGLFLLDMVRLLAGLPLSYWHFAASLLLILAFTRKLIMDRQLTKRLQSGAEAAVESAEQRAGHREVEWLTKIILLLALSALFATHMP
;
A
#
# COMPACT_ATOMS: atom_id res chain seq x y z
N MET A 1 -9.14 27.52 -11.45
CA MET A 1 -9.32 26.98 -10.08
C MET A 1 -9.47 25.48 -10.07
N LEU A 2 -10.35 24.88 -10.90
CA LEU A 2 -10.55 23.43 -10.98
C LEU A 2 -9.23 22.66 -11.20
N SER A 3 -8.38 23.08 -12.14
CA SER A 3 -7.09 22.43 -12.41
C SER A 3 -6.13 22.43 -11.21
N ILE A 4 -6.15 23.50 -10.40
CA ILE A 4 -5.30 23.62 -9.19
C ILE A 4 -5.81 22.66 -8.11
N ILE A 5 -7.14 22.61 -7.92
CA ILE A 5 -7.77 21.70 -6.93
C ILE A 5 -7.47 20.25 -7.31
N VAL A 6 -7.64 19.90 -8.59
CA VAL A 6 -7.38 18.55 -9.10
C VAL A 6 -5.91 18.17 -8.92
N LEU A 7 -4.97 19.06 -9.22
CA LEU A 7 -3.53 18.82 -9.00
C LEU A 7 -3.19 18.63 -7.51
N ALA A 8 -3.77 19.45 -6.63
CA ALA A 8 -3.55 19.34 -5.19
C ALA A 8 -4.07 18.01 -4.63
N LEU A 9 -5.24 17.56 -5.08
CA LEU A 9 -5.82 16.28 -4.70
C LEU A 9 -5.02 15.09 -5.24
N ASP A 10 -4.54 15.16 -6.48
CA ASP A 10 -3.61 14.16 -7.04
C ASP A 10 -2.35 14.03 -6.20
N THR A 11 -1.73 15.18 -5.88
CA THR A 11 -0.51 15.23 -5.09
C THR A 11 -0.73 14.63 -3.70
N LEU A 12 -1.87 14.93 -3.07
CA LEU A 12 -2.23 14.36 -1.77
C LEU A 12 -2.40 12.83 -1.85
N CYS A 13 -3.08 12.32 -2.88
CA CYS A 13 -3.28 10.89 -3.06
C CYS A 13 -1.94 10.17 -3.30
N LEU A 14 -1.08 10.72 -4.16
CA LEU A 14 0.25 10.18 -4.42
C LEU A 14 1.16 10.26 -3.19
N ALA A 15 1.11 11.35 -2.42
CA ALA A 15 1.86 11.50 -1.18
C ALA A 15 1.43 10.47 -0.12
N LEU A 16 0.12 10.19 0.00
CA LEU A 16 -0.38 9.14 0.88
C LEU A 16 0.13 7.75 0.48
N ILE A 17 0.11 7.43 -0.82
CA ILE A 17 0.57 6.13 -1.34
C ILE A 17 2.09 6.00 -1.19
N LEU A 18 2.87 6.93 -1.75
CA LEU A 18 4.33 6.89 -1.73
C LEU A 18 4.87 7.08 -0.30
N GLY A 19 4.45 8.16 0.36
CA GLY A 19 4.93 8.51 1.70
C GLY A 19 4.56 7.45 2.72
N GLY A 20 3.30 7.00 2.74
CA GLY A 20 2.84 5.93 3.63
C GLY A 20 3.59 4.63 3.39
N GLY A 21 3.79 4.24 2.13
CA GLY A 21 4.50 3.02 1.77
C GLY A 21 5.98 3.05 2.17
N ILE A 22 6.66 4.17 1.94
CA ILE A 22 8.07 4.37 2.32
C ILE A 22 8.22 4.37 3.85
N ILE A 23 7.38 5.11 4.58
CA ILE A 23 7.45 5.16 6.05
C ILE A 23 7.27 3.76 6.65
N LEU A 24 6.30 2.99 6.16
CA LEU A 24 6.09 1.63 6.66
C LEU A 24 7.23 0.69 6.30
N ALA A 25 7.76 0.77 5.08
CA ALA A 25 8.84 -0.09 4.61
C ALA A 25 10.20 0.21 5.27
N ALA A 26 10.52 1.49 5.48
CA ALA A 26 11.83 1.94 5.95
C ALA A 26 11.88 2.18 7.46
N CYS A 27 10.79 2.63 8.07
CA CYS A 27 10.79 3.02 9.49
C CYS A 27 10.07 1.99 10.37
N VAL A 28 8.86 1.59 10.00
CA VAL A 28 8.03 0.75 10.88
C VAL A 28 8.45 -0.71 10.84
N ARG A 29 8.51 -1.34 9.66
CA ARG A 29 8.84 -2.77 9.54
C ARG A 29 10.23 -3.11 10.11
N PRO A 30 11.31 -2.37 9.81
CA PRO A 30 12.63 -2.67 10.36
C PRO A 30 12.68 -2.50 11.89
N PHE A 31 11.98 -1.51 12.43
CA PHE A 31 11.88 -1.29 13.87
C PHE A 31 11.18 -2.46 14.57
N LEU A 32 10.04 -2.90 14.03
CA LEU A 32 9.29 -4.04 14.58
C LEU A 32 10.09 -5.35 14.50
N LEU A 33 10.77 -5.61 13.38
CA LEU A 33 11.61 -6.80 13.22
C LEU A 33 12.78 -6.84 14.22
N ARG A 34 13.37 -5.69 14.55
CA ARG A 34 14.41 -5.62 15.59
C ARG A 34 13.87 -6.03 16.95
N ILE A 35 12.69 -5.54 17.32
CA ILE A 35 12.03 -5.88 18.60
C ILE A 35 11.72 -7.38 18.65
N SER A 36 11.17 -7.96 17.58
CA SER A 36 10.85 -9.39 17.55
C SER A 36 12.11 -10.26 17.64
N SER A 37 13.18 -9.90 16.93
CA SER A 37 14.43 -10.67 16.91
C SER A 37 15.22 -10.61 18.23
N ALA A 38 15.07 -9.53 19.00
CA ALA A 38 15.74 -9.36 20.29
C ALA A 38 14.94 -9.99 21.45
N SER A 39 13.66 -10.28 21.24
CA SER A 39 12.78 -10.83 22.27
C SER A 39 12.85 -12.36 22.31
N GLY A 40 13.23 -12.92 23.46
CA GLY A 40 13.03 -14.34 23.75
C GLY A 40 11.60 -14.69 24.16
N ASN A 41 10.69 -13.71 24.24
CA ASN A 41 9.30 -13.89 24.66
C ASN A 41 8.36 -14.11 23.46
N PRO A 42 7.72 -15.29 23.32
CA PRO A 42 6.79 -15.61 22.23
C PRO A 42 5.55 -14.72 22.15
N GLU A 43 5.01 -14.26 23.29
CA GLU A 43 3.84 -13.37 23.33
C GLU A 43 4.16 -12.01 22.71
N LEU A 44 5.38 -11.52 22.94
CA LEU A 44 5.85 -10.25 22.42
C LEU A 44 6.09 -10.34 20.91
N ILE A 45 6.64 -11.45 20.42
CA ILE A 45 6.81 -11.72 18.97
C ILE A 45 5.43 -11.71 18.27
N THR A 46 4.45 -12.39 18.86
CA THR A 46 3.09 -12.47 18.31
C THR A 46 2.41 -11.10 18.29
N SER A 47 2.58 -10.31 19.35
CA SER A 47 2.04 -8.95 19.44
C SER A 47 2.65 -8.00 18.41
N VAL A 48 3.97 -8.08 18.21
CA VAL A 48 4.69 -7.30 17.20
C VAL A 48 4.24 -7.65 15.78
N GLU A 49 4.05 -8.93 15.48
CA GLU A 49 3.57 -9.37 14.18
C GLU A 49 2.13 -8.89 13.93
N HIS A 50 1.26 -8.97 14.93
CA HIS A 50 -0.10 -8.44 14.85
C HIS A 50 -0.10 -6.92 14.56
N LEU A 51 0.74 -6.16 15.26
CA LEU A 51 0.85 -4.71 15.08
C LEU A 51 1.43 -4.34 13.71
N SER A 52 2.39 -5.12 13.21
CA SER A 52 2.93 -5.01 11.86
C SER A 52 1.83 -5.18 10.81
N ILE A 53 1.08 -6.28 10.88
CA ILE A 53 -0.01 -6.57 9.93
C ILE A 53 -1.11 -5.51 10.01
N GLN A 54 -1.51 -5.10 11.22
CA GLN A 54 -2.54 -4.07 11.37
C GLN A 54 -2.11 -2.72 10.76
N SER A 55 -0.83 -2.36 10.90
CA SER A 55 -0.27 -1.14 10.31
C SER A 55 -0.29 -1.18 8.79
N TRP A 56 0.12 -2.32 8.20
CA TRP A 56 0.08 -2.54 6.75
C TRP A 56 -1.35 -2.56 6.21
N ASN A 57 -2.29 -3.20 6.90
CA ASN A 57 -3.70 -3.25 6.51
C ASN A 57 -4.31 -1.84 6.45
N ARG A 58 -4.05 -1.01 7.46
CA ARG A 58 -4.55 0.38 7.50
C ARG A 58 -3.98 1.18 6.34
N TYR A 59 -2.68 1.07 6.08
CA TYR A 59 -2.08 1.72 4.92
C TYR A 59 -2.66 1.22 3.59
N ASN A 60 -2.83 -0.09 3.41
CA ASN A 60 -3.39 -0.63 2.16
C ASN A 60 -4.83 -0.12 1.94
N LEU A 61 -5.61 0.06 3.01
CA LEU A 61 -6.95 0.66 2.93
C LEU A 61 -6.90 2.13 2.53
N TYR A 62 -6.03 2.94 3.13
CA TYR A 62 -5.86 4.34 2.73
C TYR A 62 -5.27 4.49 1.33
N GLY A 63 -4.31 3.64 0.96
CA GLY A 63 -3.70 3.59 -0.36
C GLY A 63 -4.71 3.20 -1.45
N MET A 64 -5.63 2.27 -1.15
CA MET A 64 -6.77 1.95 -2.01
C MET A 64 -7.71 3.16 -2.16
N GLY A 65 -8.01 3.86 -1.08
CA GLY A 65 -8.79 5.11 -1.14
C GLY A 65 -8.11 6.16 -2.02
N GLY A 66 -6.79 6.31 -1.88
CA GLY A 66 -5.98 7.21 -2.71
C GLY A 66 -5.96 6.81 -4.18
N SER A 67 -5.83 5.53 -4.51
CA SER A 67 -5.80 5.06 -5.90
C SER A 67 -7.15 5.20 -6.59
N VAL A 68 -8.25 4.93 -5.87
CA VAL A 68 -9.61 5.23 -6.34
C VAL A 68 -9.79 6.75 -6.53
N GLY A 69 -9.27 7.57 -5.62
CA GLY A 69 -9.26 9.02 -5.74
C GLY A 69 -8.58 9.50 -7.03
N LEU A 70 -7.37 9.01 -7.31
CA LEU A 70 -6.64 9.31 -8.56
C LEU A 70 -7.44 8.93 -9.80
N PHE A 71 -8.02 7.73 -9.81
CA PHE A 71 -8.84 7.27 -10.94
C PHE A 71 -10.06 8.17 -11.16
N LEU A 72 -10.75 8.58 -10.09
CA LEU A 72 -11.89 9.49 -10.18
C LEU A 72 -11.47 10.89 -10.68
N LEU A 73 -10.31 11.39 -10.26
CA LEU A 73 -9.77 12.67 -10.75
C LEU A 73 -9.46 12.61 -12.24
N ASP A 74 -8.91 11.50 -12.73
CA ASP A 74 -8.70 11.27 -14.15
C ASP A 74 -10.02 11.18 -14.93
N MET A 75 -11.05 10.56 -14.36
CA MET A 75 -12.39 10.57 -14.95
C MET A 75 -12.98 11.97 -15.04
N VAL A 76 -12.81 12.79 -14.00
CA VAL A 76 -13.22 14.20 -14.02
C VAL A 76 -12.47 14.95 -15.14
N ARG A 77 -11.16 14.73 -15.30
CA ARG A 77 -10.38 15.34 -16.40
C ARG A 77 -10.92 14.93 -17.76
N LEU A 78 -11.16 13.63 -17.97
CA LEU A 78 -11.69 13.09 -19.23
C LEU A 78 -13.05 13.70 -19.58
N LEU A 79 -13.98 13.71 -18.63
CA LEU A 79 -15.35 14.21 -18.82
C LEU A 79 -15.40 15.73 -19.00
N ALA A 80 -14.48 16.46 -18.37
CA ALA A 80 -14.37 17.92 -18.50
C ALA A 80 -13.54 18.38 -19.71
N GLY A 81 -13.01 17.45 -20.52
CA GLY A 81 -12.15 17.77 -21.67
C GLY A 81 -10.82 18.43 -21.28
N LEU A 82 -10.34 18.18 -20.06
CA LEU A 82 -9.04 18.68 -19.58
C LEU A 82 -7.90 17.78 -20.10
N PRO A 83 -6.65 18.30 -20.15
CA PRO A 83 -5.49 17.47 -20.46
C PRO A 83 -5.42 16.24 -19.55
N LEU A 84 -5.29 15.07 -20.18
CA LEU A 84 -5.24 13.78 -19.50
C LEU A 84 -4.00 13.01 -19.98
N SER A 85 -3.22 12.53 -19.01
CA SER A 85 -2.17 11.54 -19.29
C SER A 85 -2.77 10.14 -19.22
N TYR A 86 -2.85 9.44 -20.35
CA TYR A 86 -3.31 8.05 -20.41
C TYR A 86 -2.43 7.11 -19.57
N TRP A 87 -1.15 7.47 -19.39
CA TRP A 87 -0.24 6.73 -18.50
C TRP A 87 -0.60 6.91 -17.03
N HIS A 88 -0.96 8.12 -16.61
CA HIS A 88 -1.46 8.37 -15.26
C HIS A 88 -2.75 7.57 -15.00
N PHE A 89 -3.66 7.58 -15.97
CA PHE A 89 -4.92 6.83 -15.88
C PHE A 89 -4.72 5.31 -15.83
N ALA A 90 -3.81 4.76 -16.65
CA ALA A 90 -3.46 3.36 -16.58
C ALA A 90 -2.79 2.99 -15.24
N ALA A 91 -1.91 3.86 -14.73
CA ALA A 91 -1.24 3.64 -13.46
C ALA A 91 -2.22 3.65 -12.27
N SER A 92 -3.21 4.55 -12.25
CA SER A 92 -4.23 4.58 -11.20
C SER A 92 -5.07 3.30 -11.19
N LEU A 93 -5.43 2.76 -12.36
CA LEU A 93 -6.11 1.47 -12.48
C LEU A 93 -5.24 0.30 -11.98
N LEU A 94 -3.96 0.26 -12.36
CA LEU A 94 -3.03 -0.78 -11.89
C LEU A 94 -2.81 -0.71 -10.38
N LEU A 95 -2.76 0.50 -9.80
CA LEU A 95 -2.69 0.70 -8.36
C LEU A 95 -3.93 0.14 -7.65
N ILE A 96 -5.13 0.38 -8.18
CA ILE A 96 -6.38 -0.21 -7.66
C ILE A 96 -6.30 -1.74 -7.64
N LEU A 97 -5.85 -2.36 -8.73
CA LEU A 97 -5.70 -3.81 -8.81
C LEU A 97 -4.66 -4.33 -7.81
N ALA A 98 -3.51 -3.67 -7.69
CA ALA A 98 -2.45 -4.05 -6.77
C ALA A 98 -2.90 -3.94 -5.30
N PHE A 99 -3.57 -2.84 -4.93
CA PHE A 99 -4.11 -2.69 -3.57
C PHE A 99 -5.24 -3.67 -3.28
N THR A 100 -6.10 -3.98 -4.26
CA THR A 100 -7.13 -5.01 -4.12
C THR A 100 -6.49 -6.37 -3.79
N ARG A 101 -5.43 -6.74 -4.52
CA ARG A 101 -4.68 -7.97 -4.24
C ARG A 101 -4.09 -7.95 -2.82
N LYS A 102 -3.48 -6.84 -2.39
CA LYS A 102 -2.96 -6.70 -1.02
C LYS A 102 -4.05 -6.86 0.04
N LEU A 103 -5.21 -6.23 -0.14
CA LEU A 103 -6.32 -6.35 0.81
C LEU A 103 -6.88 -7.77 0.92
N ILE A 104 -6.86 -8.55 -0.18
CA ILE A 104 -7.24 -9.97 -0.14
C ILE A 104 -6.23 -10.77 0.69
N MET A 105 -4.94 -10.55 0.47
CA MET A 105 -3.86 -11.21 1.22
C MET A 105 -3.89 -10.84 2.71
N ASP A 106 -4.09 -9.56 3.02
CA ASP A 106 -4.22 -9.05 4.37
C ASP A 106 -5.31 -9.79 5.16
N ARG A 107 -6.48 -9.98 4.54
CA ARG A 107 -7.58 -10.77 5.14
C ARG A 107 -7.20 -12.22 5.38
N GLN A 108 -6.43 -12.83 4.48
CA GLN A 108 -5.95 -14.21 4.65
C GLN A 108 -4.95 -14.31 5.81
N LEU A 109 -4.00 -13.38 5.91
CA LEU A 109 -3.01 -13.32 6.98
C LEU A 109 -3.67 -13.06 8.35
N THR A 110 -4.61 -12.12 8.43
CA THR A 110 -5.35 -11.83 9.67
C THR A 110 -6.17 -13.04 10.13
N LYS A 111 -6.89 -13.71 9.23
CA LYS A 111 -7.64 -14.93 9.57
C LYS A 111 -6.74 -16.04 10.12
N ARG A 112 -5.55 -16.22 9.53
CA ARG A 112 -4.60 -17.24 9.95
C ARG A 112 -4.04 -16.99 11.35
N LEU A 113 -3.68 -15.75 11.66
CA LEU A 113 -3.26 -15.37 13.01
C LEU A 113 -4.34 -15.65 14.05
N GLN A 114 -5.61 -15.45 13.70
CA GLN A 114 -6.74 -15.73 14.60
C GLN A 114 -7.00 -17.24 14.78
N SER A 115 -6.72 -18.08 13.78
CA SER A 115 -6.99 -19.52 13.83
C SER A 115 -5.89 -20.38 14.48
N GLY A 116 -4.71 -19.81 14.76
CA GLY A 116 -3.59 -20.56 15.34
C GLY A 116 -2.28 -19.78 15.35
N ALA A 117 -2.19 -18.76 16.21
CA ALA A 117 -1.09 -17.78 16.22
C ALA A 117 0.31 -18.40 16.38
N GLU A 118 0.48 -19.39 17.27
CA GLU A 118 1.81 -19.95 17.58
C GLU A 118 2.39 -20.82 16.45
N ALA A 119 1.55 -21.57 15.72
CA ALA A 119 2.00 -22.38 14.58
C ALA A 119 2.08 -21.59 13.27
N ALA A 120 1.39 -20.45 13.20
CA ALA A 120 1.37 -19.60 12.01
C ALA A 120 2.63 -18.74 11.87
N VAL A 121 3.20 -18.31 13.00
CA VAL A 121 4.39 -17.45 13.07
C VAL A 121 5.64 -18.22 12.61
N GLU A 122 6.38 -17.64 11.67
CA GLU A 122 7.54 -18.18 10.94
C GLU A 122 7.29 -19.37 9.99
N SER A 123 6.04 -19.79 9.79
CA SER A 123 5.70 -20.85 8.84
C SER A 123 6.15 -20.53 7.40
N ALA A 124 6.44 -21.58 6.61
CA ALA A 124 6.84 -21.42 5.20
C ALA A 124 5.79 -20.64 4.38
N GLU A 125 4.52 -20.83 4.70
CA GLU A 125 3.40 -20.14 4.05
C GLU A 125 3.30 -18.66 4.45
N GLN A 126 3.57 -18.31 5.72
CA GLN A 126 3.64 -16.91 6.14
C GLN A 126 4.82 -16.21 5.48
N ARG A 127 5.97 -16.88 5.34
CA ARG A 127 7.14 -16.34 4.61
C ARG A 127 6.82 -16.11 3.12
N ALA A 128 6.06 -17.02 2.50
CA ALA A 128 5.59 -16.83 1.12
C ALA A 128 4.64 -15.64 1.00
N GLY A 129 3.66 -15.53 1.90
CA GLY A 129 2.73 -14.40 1.97
C GLY A 129 3.45 -13.06 2.14
N HIS A 130 4.42 -12.99 3.07
CA HIS A 130 5.25 -11.80 3.28
C HIS A 130 6.06 -11.41 2.04
N ARG A 131 6.59 -12.40 1.31
CA ARG A 131 7.34 -12.15 0.07
C ARG A 131 6.45 -11.56 -1.03
N GLU A 132 5.25 -12.09 -1.20
CA GLU A 132 4.30 -11.56 -2.19
C GLU A 132 3.81 -10.16 -1.80
N VAL A 133 3.52 -9.90 -0.52
CA VAL A 133 3.18 -8.55 -0.02
C VAL A 133 4.30 -7.56 -0.28
N GLU A 134 5.55 -7.97 -0.08
CA GLU A 134 6.71 -7.11 -0.32
C GLU A 134 6.91 -6.82 -1.81
N TRP A 135 6.75 -7.83 -2.67
CA TRP A 135 6.82 -7.67 -4.12
C TRP A 135 5.73 -6.72 -4.64
N LEU A 136 4.48 -6.90 -4.18
CA LEU A 136 3.37 -6.00 -4.50
C LEU A 136 3.63 -4.57 -4.00
N THR A 137 4.25 -4.41 -2.83
CA THR A 137 4.60 -3.08 -2.30
C THR A 137 5.61 -2.38 -3.20
N LYS A 138 6.62 -3.10 -3.70
CA LYS A 138 7.59 -2.54 -4.67
C LYS A 138 6.89 -2.09 -5.95
N ILE A 139 5.97 -2.90 -6.48
CA ILE A 139 5.18 -2.55 -7.67
C ILE A 139 4.33 -1.30 -7.42
N ILE A 140 3.63 -1.23 -6.29
CA ILE A 140 2.82 -0.06 -5.93
C ILE A 140 3.67 1.20 -5.88
N LEU A 141 4.85 1.14 -5.26
CA LEU A 141 5.75 2.29 -5.18
C LEU A 141 6.25 2.71 -6.56
N LEU A 142 6.62 1.76 -7.42
CA LEU A 142 7.04 2.04 -8.79
C LEU A 142 5.89 2.66 -9.61
N LEU A 143 4.69 2.10 -9.54
CA LEU A 143 3.51 2.62 -10.22
C LEU A 143 3.14 4.02 -9.74
N ALA A 144 3.17 4.27 -8.43
CA ALA A 144 2.88 5.58 -7.87
C ALA A 144 3.95 6.61 -8.25
N LEU A 145 5.22 6.21 -8.34
CA LEU A 145 6.28 7.06 -8.84
C LEU A 145 6.11 7.37 -10.34
N SER A 146 5.76 6.37 -11.15
CA SER A 146 5.43 6.56 -12.57
C SER A 146 4.24 7.48 -12.77
N ALA A 147 3.19 7.32 -11.95
CA ALA A 147 2.05 8.22 -11.94
C ALA A 147 2.48 9.65 -11.62
N LEU A 148 3.27 9.86 -10.55
CA LEU A 148 3.80 11.17 -10.20
C LEU A 148 4.57 11.83 -11.35
N PHE A 149 5.45 11.09 -12.03
CA PHE A 149 6.15 11.62 -13.21
C PHE A 149 5.19 11.96 -14.34
N ALA A 150 4.21 11.11 -14.60
CA ALA A 150 3.20 11.35 -15.63
C ALA A 150 2.30 12.56 -15.35
N THR A 151 2.14 12.98 -14.08
CA THR A 151 1.41 14.20 -13.69
C THR A 151 2.23 15.48 -13.96
N HIS A 152 3.56 15.38 -14.04
CA HIS A 152 4.47 16.52 -14.17
C HIS A 152 5.18 16.63 -15.53
N MET A 153 5.03 15.64 -16.42
CA MET A 153 5.53 15.74 -17.79
C MET A 153 4.47 16.39 -18.70
N PRO A 154 4.86 17.38 -19.52
CA PRO A 154 3.96 18.13 -20.40
C PRO A 154 3.40 17.28 -21.56
#